data_AF-A0A7N8YJA0-F1
#
_entry.id   AF-A0A7N8YJA0-F1
#
_cell.length_a   1.000
_cell.length_b   1.000
_cell.length_c   1.000
_cell.angle_alpha   90.00
_cell.angle_beta   90.00
_cell.angle_gamma   90.00
#
_symmetry.space_group_name_H-M   'P 1'
#
loop_
_entity.id
_entity.type
_entity.pdbx_description
1 polymer ?
#
loop_
_entity_poly.entity_id
_entity_poly.type
_entity_poly.pdbx_seq_one_letter_code
_entity_poly.pdbx_strand_id
1 'polypeptide(L)'
;MICVTFTSKGVDPNHRHRLGWTALMVAAMNRQHSVVKVLLEAGADPNTGDHFNNVYDTSREKGIHSLEVLVSREDEFSSRLSSRAGFRGCTALHYATLADDPRAVCMLLEAGANPLQTNALGHTPRAYAKDGEVSTILQEWEGKFKEAQARREAEERRRFPLERRLKEHIIGQEGAINTVASAIRRKENGWYDEEHPLVFLFLGSSGIGKSLSSFGFIRMDMSEFQEKHEVAKFIGSPPGYVGHEEGGQLTKLLKACPNAVVLFDEVDKAHPDVLTIMLQLFDEGRLTDGKGKTIECKDAIFIMTSNVASEEIAQHALQRNALTCLRICEHIDDVQKSDDIEISRHFKESVIRPILKAHFRRDEFLGRINEIVYFLPFCHSELLQLVSKELNFWAKKAKQRHDITLEWDRPVLDLLAGGYNMHYGARSIKHEVERRVVNQLAAAYEQELLPKGCTLRLSVQSEGQEEGSMPSLRLEVVGEDSSRRMLDIRPPLNPDH
;
A
#
# COMPACT_ATOMS: atom_id res chain seq x y z
N MET A 1 -14.57 45.62 14.40
CA MET A 1 -13.60 46.59 13.83
C MET A 1 -12.32 45.93 13.28
N ILE A 2 -12.29 44.60 13.10
CA ILE A 2 -11.08 43.84 12.72
C ILE A 2 -11.01 43.57 11.19
N CYS A 3 -12.12 43.62 10.44
CA CYS A 3 -12.14 43.19 9.02
C CYS A 3 -11.66 44.23 7.99
N VAL A 4 -11.61 45.52 8.30
CA VAL A 4 -11.33 46.56 7.27
C VAL A 4 -9.83 46.84 7.08
N THR A 5 -8.97 46.32 7.98
CA THR A 5 -7.51 46.53 7.93
C THR A 5 -6.72 45.42 7.21
N PHE A 6 -7.35 44.32 6.80
CA PHE A 6 -6.64 43.15 6.24
C PHE A 6 -6.27 43.27 4.75
N THR A 7 -6.93 44.11 3.96
CA THR A 7 -6.79 44.10 2.49
C THR A 7 -5.71 45.02 1.90
N SER A 8 -4.99 45.81 2.72
CA SER A 8 -3.98 46.77 2.22
C SER A 8 -2.53 46.48 2.65
N LYS A 9 -2.32 45.45 3.47
CA LYS A 9 -0.98 44.99 3.91
C LYS A 9 -0.96 43.49 3.70
N GLY A 10 0.14 42.91 3.20
CA GLY A 10 0.28 41.48 2.86
C GLY A 10 0.11 40.51 4.04
N VAL A 11 -1.08 40.50 4.63
CA VAL A 11 -1.49 39.67 5.76
C VAL A 11 -2.11 38.40 5.19
N ASP A 12 -1.66 37.26 5.69
CA ASP A 12 -2.16 35.95 5.29
C ASP A 12 -3.66 35.82 5.64
N PRO A 13 -4.56 35.62 4.65
CA PRO A 13 -6.00 35.46 4.89
C PRO A 13 -6.33 34.19 5.70
N ASN A 14 -5.40 33.25 5.79
CA ASN A 14 -5.53 32.01 6.57
C ASN A 14 -4.95 32.11 7.98
N HIS A 15 -4.50 33.30 8.39
CA HIS A 15 -4.01 33.52 9.73
C HIS A 15 -5.07 33.13 10.78
N ARG A 16 -4.63 32.37 11.78
CA ARG A 16 -5.50 31.86 12.83
C ARG A 16 -5.45 32.76 14.06
N HIS A 17 -6.61 32.96 14.65
CA HIS A 17 -6.71 33.57 15.96
C HIS A 17 -6.00 32.71 17.02
N ARG A 18 -5.57 33.31 18.15
CA ARG A 18 -4.89 32.61 19.25
C ARG A 18 -5.65 31.38 19.78
N LEU A 19 -6.98 31.42 19.64
CA LEU A 19 -7.91 30.37 20.03
C LEU A 19 -8.28 29.37 18.91
N GLY A 20 -7.88 29.60 17.66
CA GLY A 20 -7.88 28.56 16.62
C GLY A 20 -8.61 28.85 15.31
N TRP A 21 -9.54 29.80 15.27
CA TRP A 21 -10.40 30.07 14.10
C TRP A 21 -9.76 31.02 13.08
N THR A 22 -10.32 31.05 11.87
CA THR A 22 -9.92 31.99 10.80
C THR A 22 -10.93 33.14 10.65
N ALA A 23 -10.51 34.22 10.00
CA ALA A 23 -11.40 35.35 9.68
C ALA A 23 -12.60 34.91 8.81
N LEU A 24 -12.40 33.94 7.92
CA LEU A 24 -13.45 33.39 7.05
C LEU A 24 -14.55 32.70 7.84
N MET A 25 -14.21 31.95 8.90
CA MET A 25 -15.20 31.32 9.80
C MET A 25 -16.06 32.35 10.53
N VAL A 26 -15.44 33.42 11.02
CA VAL A 26 -16.14 34.54 11.69
C VAL A 26 -17.10 35.22 10.73
N ALA A 27 -16.64 35.51 9.51
CA ALA A 27 -17.46 36.15 8.48
C ALA A 27 -18.65 35.26 8.07
N ALA A 28 -18.43 33.95 7.93
CA ALA A 28 -19.46 32.97 7.62
C ALA A 28 -20.52 32.86 8.73
N MET A 29 -20.11 32.71 10.00
CA MET A 29 -21.03 32.61 11.13
C MET A 29 -21.90 33.86 11.30
N ASN A 30 -21.32 35.04 11.04
CA ASN A 30 -22.00 36.32 11.23
C ASN A 30 -22.74 36.82 9.97
N ARG A 31 -22.89 35.97 8.94
CA ARG A 31 -23.60 36.29 7.68
C ARG A 31 -23.05 37.53 6.95
N GLN A 32 -21.73 37.71 7.00
CA GLN A 32 -21.07 38.87 6.40
C GLN A 32 -20.64 38.58 4.96
N HIS A 33 -21.59 38.61 4.03
CA HIS A 33 -21.39 38.22 2.62
C HIS A 33 -20.23 38.94 1.94
N SER A 34 -20.15 40.27 2.12
CA SER A 34 -19.10 41.09 1.51
C SER A 34 -17.70 40.71 2.02
N VAL A 35 -17.58 40.37 3.30
CA VAL A 35 -16.31 39.97 3.91
C VAL A 35 -15.92 38.56 3.46
N VAL A 36 -16.89 37.63 3.43
CA VAL A 36 -16.67 36.27 2.89
C VAL A 36 -16.12 36.34 1.47
N LYS A 37 -16.76 37.14 0.59
CA LYS A 37 -16.30 37.32 -0.79
C LYS A 37 -14.87 37.84 -0.88
N VAL A 38 -14.57 38.92 -0.16
CA VAL A 38 -13.24 39.54 -0.15
C VAL A 38 -12.15 38.60 0.39
N LEU A 39 -12.46 37.81 1.43
CA LEU A 39 -11.52 36.85 1.99
C LEU A 39 -11.24 35.69 1.02
N LEU A 40 -12.26 35.19 0.33
CA LEU A 40 -12.10 34.15 -0.68
C LEU A 40 -11.29 34.64 -1.88
N GLU A 41 -11.56 35.86 -2.36
CA GLU A 41 -10.77 36.52 -3.42
C GLU A 41 -9.31 36.75 -3.01
N ALA A 42 -9.05 36.96 -1.71
CA ALA A 42 -7.71 37.09 -1.16
C ALA A 42 -6.97 35.74 -0.99
N GLY A 43 -7.63 34.59 -1.21
CA GLY A 43 -7.03 33.26 -1.08
C GLY A 43 -7.24 32.58 0.27
N ALA A 44 -8.29 32.95 1.02
CA ALA A 44 -8.70 32.21 2.20
C ALA A 44 -9.16 30.79 1.82
N ASP A 45 -8.65 29.77 2.49
CA ASP A 45 -9.04 28.37 2.29
C ASP A 45 -10.34 28.05 3.07
N PRO A 46 -11.44 27.72 2.39
CA PRO A 46 -12.71 27.39 3.05
C PRO A 46 -12.70 26.02 3.75
N ASN A 47 -11.71 25.17 3.50
CA ASN A 47 -11.62 23.80 4.04
C ASN A 47 -10.80 23.71 5.34
N THR A 48 -10.20 24.82 5.74
CA THR A 48 -9.51 24.93 7.01
C THR A 48 -10.51 24.74 8.16
N GLY A 49 -10.24 23.80 9.07
CA GLY A 49 -11.08 23.51 10.24
C GLY A 49 -10.66 24.28 11.50
N ASP A 50 -11.63 24.63 12.36
CA ASP A 50 -11.40 25.34 13.63
C ASP A 50 -10.60 24.45 14.60
N HIS A 51 -9.64 25.04 15.32
CA HIS A 51 -8.92 24.34 16.40
C HIS A 51 -9.61 24.52 17.76
N PHE A 52 -10.57 25.43 17.86
CA PHE A 52 -11.35 25.63 19.07
C PHE A 52 -12.21 24.38 19.35
N ASN A 53 -12.04 23.79 20.53
CA ASN A 53 -12.88 22.67 20.97
C ASN A 53 -14.08 23.21 21.74
N ASN A 54 -13.97 23.31 23.06
CA ASN A 54 -14.91 23.99 23.94
C ASN A 54 -14.12 24.92 24.89
N VAL A 55 -14.83 25.78 25.62
CA VAL A 55 -14.21 26.79 26.49
C VAL A 55 -13.25 26.17 27.53
N TYR A 56 -13.61 25.03 28.13
CA TYR A 56 -12.83 24.41 29.20
C TYR A 56 -11.59 23.70 28.69
N ASP A 57 -11.72 22.94 27.60
CA ASP A 57 -10.59 22.22 27.01
C ASP A 57 -9.60 23.20 26.38
N THR A 58 -10.08 24.21 25.66
CA THR A 58 -9.21 25.24 25.07
C THR A 58 -8.52 26.09 26.15
N SER A 59 -9.19 26.37 27.26
CA SER A 59 -8.59 27.03 28.44
C SER A 59 -7.41 26.22 29.00
N ARG A 60 -7.59 24.89 29.16
CA ARG A 60 -6.53 23.98 29.63
C ARG A 60 -5.39 23.86 28.63
N GLU A 61 -5.69 23.67 27.35
CA GLU A 61 -4.69 23.52 26.28
C GLU A 61 -3.83 24.78 26.09
N LYS A 62 -4.43 25.97 26.24
CA LYS A 62 -3.76 27.25 26.00
C LYS A 62 -3.22 27.92 27.27
N GLY A 63 -3.56 27.42 28.45
CA GLY A 63 -3.20 28.04 29.72
C GLY A 63 -3.85 29.41 29.95
N ILE A 64 -5.02 29.66 29.35
CA ILE A 64 -5.76 30.91 29.43
C ILE A 64 -6.94 30.72 30.38
N HIS A 65 -7.30 31.73 31.17
CA HIS A 65 -8.44 31.64 32.07
C HIS A 65 -9.75 31.41 31.29
N SER A 66 -10.60 30.49 31.77
CA SER A 66 -11.82 30.06 31.04
C SER A 66 -12.77 31.22 30.71
N LEU A 67 -12.91 32.20 31.61
CA LEU A 67 -13.69 33.41 31.35
C LEU A 67 -13.10 34.25 30.21
N GLU A 68 -11.76 34.36 30.10
CA GLU A 68 -11.14 35.12 29.01
C GLU A 68 -11.37 34.42 27.66
N VAL A 69 -11.29 33.08 27.63
CA VAL A 69 -11.60 32.29 26.43
C VAL A 69 -13.06 32.48 26.03
N LEU A 70 -13.99 32.46 26.99
CA LEU A 70 -15.42 32.68 26.75
C LEU A 70 -15.68 34.08 26.17
N VAL A 71 -15.18 35.13 26.85
CA VAL A 71 -15.35 36.53 26.42
C VAL A 71 -14.76 36.73 25.02
N SER A 72 -13.55 36.22 24.77
CA SER A 72 -12.94 36.32 23.44
C SER A 72 -13.78 35.61 22.36
N ARG A 73 -14.38 34.45 22.67
CA ARG A 73 -15.23 33.73 21.71
C ARG A 73 -16.55 34.45 21.45
N GLU A 74 -17.15 35.07 22.46
CA GLU A 74 -18.41 35.80 22.30
C GLU A 74 -18.21 37.14 21.58
N ASP A 75 -17.18 37.90 21.96
CA ASP A 75 -16.92 39.25 21.43
C ASP A 75 -16.27 39.23 20.04
N GLU A 76 -15.31 38.33 19.81
CA GLU A 76 -14.52 38.33 18.57
C GLU A 76 -15.01 37.32 17.53
N PHE A 77 -15.74 36.27 17.93
CA PHE A 77 -16.28 35.27 17.01
C PHE A 77 -17.79 35.40 16.83
N SER A 78 -18.59 35.01 17.84
CA SER A 78 -20.05 35.15 17.81
C SER A 78 -20.67 34.82 19.16
N SER A 79 -21.57 35.68 19.63
CA SER A 79 -22.39 35.44 20.83
C SER A 79 -23.53 34.42 20.62
N ARG A 80 -23.71 33.89 19.40
CA ARG A 80 -24.78 32.93 19.06
C ARG A 80 -24.41 31.47 19.31
N LEU A 81 -23.14 31.18 19.61
CA LEU A 81 -22.66 29.82 19.81
C LEU A 81 -22.81 29.36 21.26
N SER A 82 -23.13 28.09 21.45
CA SER A 82 -23.15 27.49 22.78
C SER A 82 -21.74 27.30 23.31
N SER A 83 -21.46 27.83 24.50
CA SER A 83 -20.17 27.70 25.20
C SER A 83 -19.80 26.26 25.58
N ARG A 84 -20.78 25.36 25.61
CA ARG A 84 -20.61 23.94 25.93
C ARG A 84 -20.37 23.05 24.72
N ALA A 85 -20.58 23.56 23.50
CA ALA A 85 -20.42 22.77 22.29
C ALA A 85 -18.96 22.68 21.85
N GLY A 86 -18.58 21.52 21.32
CA GLY A 86 -17.29 21.29 20.67
C GLY A 86 -17.32 21.72 19.21
N PHE A 87 -16.38 22.57 18.78
CA PHE A 87 -16.32 23.06 17.38
C PHE A 87 -15.06 22.63 16.63
N ARG A 88 -14.29 21.71 17.20
CA ARG A 88 -13.01 21.30 16.61
C ARG A 88 -13.26 20.65 15.24
N GLY A 89 -12.56 21.13 14.22
CA GLY A 89 -12.69 20.68 12.84
C GLY A 89 -13.85 21.32 12.07
N CYS A 90 -14.66 22.20 12.68
CA CYS A 90 -15.71 22.92 11.94
C CYS A 90 -15.06 23.88 10.93
N THR A 91 -15.44 23.75 9.66
CA THR A 91 -15.00 24.64 8.58
C THR A 91 -15.88 25.88 8.45
N ALA A 92 -15.49 26.84 7.60
CA ALA A 92 -16.35 27.98 7.29
C ALA A 92 -17.73 27.55 6.78
N LEU A 93 -17.81 26.45 6.02
CA LEU A 93 -19.07 25.88 5.53
C LEU A 93 -19.95 25.37 6.66
N HIS A 94 -19.38 24.70 7.68
CA HIS A 94 -20.13 24.29 8.87
C HIS A 94 -20.74 25.49 9.59
N TYR A 95 -20.01 26.60 9.72
CA TYR A 95 -20.54 27.80 10.38
C TYR A 95 -21.60 28.51 9.55
N ALA A 96 -21.44 28.57 8.22
CA ALA A 96 -22.46 29.13 7.33
C ALA A 96 -23.77 28.33 7.37
N THR A 97 -23.69 27.00 7.48
CA THR A 97 -24.88 26.15 7.61
C THR A 97 -25.54 26.28 8.98
N LEU A 98 -24.74 26.34 10.06
CA LEU A 98 -25.23 26.60 11.43
C LEU A 98 -25.89 27.97 11.55
N ALA A 99 -25.35 28.96 10.82
CA ALA A 99 -25.91 30.29 10.71
C ALA A 99 -27.13 30.35 9.77
N ASP A 100 -27.52 29.26 9.09
CA ASP A 100 -28.68 29.20 8.19
C ASP A 100 -28.65 30.31 7.11
N ASP A 101 -27.50 30.45 6.44
CA ASP A 101 -27.25 31.49 5.44
C ASP A 101 -26.97 30.89 4.04
N PRO A 102 -27.97 30.81 3.15
CA PRO A 102 -27.79 30.19 1.83
C PRO A 102 -26.79 30.94 0.95
N ARG A 103 -26.66 32.27 1.11
CA ARG A 103 -25.73 33.06 0.29
C ARG A 103 -24.27 32.77 0.66
N ALA A 104 -23.96 32.73 1.96
CA ALA A 104 -22.63 32.37 2.44
C ALA A 104 -22.27 30.92 2.05
N VAL A 105 -23.23 29.99 2.16
CA VAL A 105 -23.06 28.60 1.72
C VAL A 105 -22.71 28.52 0.24
N CYS A 106 -23.46 29.19 -0.64
CA CYS A 106 -23.16 29.21 -2.08
C CYS A 106 -21.76 29.78 -2.37
N MET A 107 -21.40 30.93 -1.78
CA MET A 107 -20.08 31.53 -2.00
C MET A 107 -18.93 30.61 -1.57
N LEU A 108 -19.08 29.91 -0.45
CA LEU A 108 -18.07 28.97 0.04
C LEU A 108 -17.95 27.74 -0.87
N LEU A 109 -19.08 27.19 -1.33
CA LEU A 109 -19.10 26.04 -2.23
C LEU A 109 -18.51 26.38 -3.60
N GLU A 110 -18.86 27.55 -4.15
CA GLU A 110 -18.28 28.08 -5.40
C GLU A 110 -16.76 28.29 -5.29
N ALA A 111 -16.27 28.68 -4.10
CA ALA A 111 -14.85 28.81 -3.81
C ALA A 111 -14.14 27.48 -3.48
N GLY A 112 -14.81 26.33 -3.60
CA GLY A 112 -14.20 25.01 -3.42
C GLY A 112 -14.24 24.46 -1.99
N ALA A 113 -15.19 24.89 -1.16
CA ALA A 113 -15.47 24.23 0.12
C ALA A 113 -15.93 22.78 -0.10
N ASN A 114 -15.44 21.86 0.73
CA ASN A 114 -15.78 20.46 0.72
C ASN A 114 -17.05 20.21 1.56
N PRO A 115 -18.20 19.88 0.94
CA PRO A 115 -19.44 19.62 1.66
C PRO A 115 -19.44 18.27 2.39
N LEU A 116 -18.47 17.38 2.13
CA LEU A 116 -18.35 16.06 2.75
C LEU A 116 -17.36 16.04 3.92
N GLN A 117 -16.64 17.14 4.17
CA GLN A 117 -15.66 17.19 5.25
C GLN A 117 -16.37 17.09 6.60
N THR A 118 -15.92 16.17 7.44
CA THR A 118 -16.45 15.99 8.79
C THR A 118 -15.62 16.74 9.82
N ASN A 119 -16.28 17.20 10.88
CA ASN A 119 -15.60 17.75 12.05
C ASN A 119 -15.13 16.65 13.01
N ALA A 120 -14.57 17.02 14.17
CA ALA A 120 -14.08 16.05 15.17
C ALA A 120 -15.18 15.16 15.76
N LEU A 121 -16.46 15.53 15.63
CA LEU A 121 -17.62 14.74 16.04
C LEU A 121 -18.13 13.82 14.92
N GLY A 122 -17.51 13.84 13.73
CA GLY A 122 -17.94 13.06 12.57
C GLY A 122 -19.14 13.67 11.82
N HIS A 123 -19.56 14.90 12.15
CA HIS A 123 -20.69 15.55 11.50
C HIS A 123 -20.23 16.32 10.26
N THR A 124 -21.01 16.22 9.18
CA THR A 124 -20.85 17.03 7.96
C THR A 124 -21.60 18.38 8.10
N PRO A 125 -21.34 19.36 7.23
CA PRO A 125 -22.08 20.63 7.20
C PRO A 125 -23.60 20.45 7.10
N ARG A 126 -24.06 19.41 6.37
CA ARG A 126 -25.48 19.06 6.23
C ARG A 126 -26.12 18.59 7.53
N ALA A 127 -25.37 17.97 8.44
CA ALA A 127 -25.89 17.56 9.74
C ALA A 127 -26.29 18.77 10.63
N TYR A 128 -25.78 19.96 10.33
CA TYR A 128 -26.14 21.21 11.00
C TYR A 128 -27.22 22.02 10.26
N ALA A 129 -27.58 21.63 9.04
CA ALA A 129 -28.61 22.31 8.27
C ALA A 129 -30.00 21.99 8.83
N LYS A 130 -30.87 22.99 8.89
CA LYS A 130 -32.31 22.79 9.12
C LYS A 130 -32.98 22.38 7.82
N ASP A 131 -34.16 21.75 7.90
CA ASP A 131 -34.98 21.49 6.73
C ASP A 131 -35.32 22.81 6.02
N GLY A 132 -34.83 22.99 4.79
CA GLY A 132 -34.92 24.25 4.06
C GLY A 132 -33.93 24.38 2.90
N GLU A 133 -33.79 25.60 2.40
CA GLU A 133 -32.99 25.95 1.21
C GLU A 133 -31.51 25.56 1.33
N VAL A 134 -30.92 25.72 2.52
CA VAL A 134 -29.51 25.35 2.78
C VAL A 134 -29.30 23.84 2.62
N SER A 135 -30.24 23.01 3.08
CA SER A 135 -30.16 21.56 2.97
C SER A 135 -30.24 21.10 1.51
N THR A 136 -31.13 21.70 0.71
CA THR A 136 -31.25 21.39 -0.72
C THR A 136 -30.00 21.79 -1.50
N ILE A 137 -29.44 22.98 -1.23
CA ILE A 137 -28.18 23.44 -1.85
C ILE A 137 -27.05 22.46 -1.52
N LEU A 138 -26.88 22.10 -0.24
CA LEU A 138 -25.83 21.17 0.17
C LEU A 138 -25.98 19.80 -0.51
N GLN A 139 -27.20 19.27 -0.62
CA GLN A 139 -27.44 17.98 -1.27
C GLN A 139 -27.04 18.00 -2.76
N GLU A 140 -27.40 19.07 -3.49
CA GLU A 140 -27.01 19.24 -4.90
C GLU A 140 -25.49 19.34 -5.05
N TRP A 141 -24.84 20.12 -4.19
CA TRP A 141 -23.39 20.31 -4.22
C TRP A 141 -22.62 19.09 -3.74
N GLU A 142 -23.13 18.31 -2.80
CA GLU A 142 -22.59 17.01 -2.42
C GLU A 142 -22.53 16.07 -3.64
N GLY A 143 -23.58 16.05 -4.46
CA GLY A 143 -23.63 15.32 -5.73
C GLY A 143 -22.55 15.81 -6.70
N LYS A 144 -22.52 17.10 -7.01
CA LYS A 144 -21.52 17.72 -7.90
C LYS A 144 -20.08 17.53 -7.40
N PHE A 145 -19.86 17.59 -6.09
CA PHE A 145 -18.55 17.42 -5.49
C PHE A 145 -18.07 15.97 -5.61
N LYS A 146 -18.94 14.97 -5.36
CA LYS A 146 -18.64 13.57 -5.66
C LYS A 146 -18.35 13.38 -7.16
N GLU A 147 -19.17 14.00 -8.00
CA GLU A 147 -18.98 14.28 -9.43
C GLU A 147 -17.53 14.59 -9.81
N ALA A 148 -17.08 15.71 -9.25
CA ALA A 148 -15.79 16.31 -9.52
C ALA A 148 -14.61 15.54 -8.89
N GLN A 149 -14.79 14.99 -7.68
CA GLN A 149 -13.79 14.14 -7.03
C GLN A 149 -13.54 12.88 -7.85
N ALA A 150 -14.60 12.16 -8.23
CA ALA A 150 -14.50 10.99 -9.08
C ALA A 150 -13.80 11.30 -10.41
N ARG A 151 -14.10 12.47 -11.01
CA ARG A 151 -13.42 12.94 -12.23
C ARG A 151 -11.93 13.23 -12.02
N ARG A 152 -11.56 13.93 -10.94
CA ARG A 152 -10.16 14.23 -10.59
C ARG A 152 -9.38 12.95 -10.34
N GLU A 153 -9.94 12.02 -9.57
CA GLU A 153 -9.33 10.71 -9.35
C GLU A 153 -9.16 9.95 -10.67
N ALA A 154 -10.16 9.98 -11.56
CA ALA A 154 -10.05 9.35 -12.87
C ALA A 154 -8.97 9.99 -13.76
N GLU A 155 -8.79 11.31 -13.70
CA GLU A 155 -7.70 12.01 -14.38
C GLU A 155 -6.33 11.65 -13.80
N GLU A 156 -6.20 11.59 -12.47
CA GLU A 156 -4.96 11.13 -11.82
C GLU A 156 -4.63 9.68 -12.19
N ARG A 157 -5.62 8.78 -12.20
CA ARG A 157 -5.47 7.38 -12.66
C ARG A 157 -4.98 7.31 -14.10
N ARG A 158 -5.46 8.19 -14.99
CA ARG A 158 -4.98 8.29 -16.38
C ARG A 158 -3.55 8.81 -16.46
N ARG A 159 -3.20 9.78 -15.61
CA ARG A 159 -1.86 10.38 -15.55
C ARG A 159 -0.82 9.41 -15.00
N PHE A 160 -1.20 8.61 -14.01
CA PHE A 160 -0.33 7.64 -13.34
C PHE A 160 -0.96 6.24 -13.39
N PRO A 161 -0.76 5.50 -14.50
CA PRO A 161 -1.28 4.15 -14.66
C PRO A 161 -0.85 3.23 -13.52
N LEU A 162 -1.75 2.33 -13.10
CA LEU A 162 -1.51 1.38 -12.03
C LEU A 162 -0.27 0.52 -12.27
N GLU A 163 0.00 0.15 -13.52
CA GLU A 163 1.20 -0.61 -13.92
C GLU A 163 2.48 0.09 -13.48
N ARG A 164 2.58 1.41 -13.67
CA ARG A 164 3.79 2.17 -13.29
C ARG A 164 4.00 2.16 -11.77
N ARG A 165 2.92 2.33 -11.00
CA ARG A 165 2.95 2.31 -9.54
C ARG A 165 3.37 0.93 -9.01
N LEU A 166 2.92 -0.13 -9.66
CA LEU A 166 3.31 -1.51 -9.32
C LEU A 166 4.78 -1.78 -9.66
N LYS A 167 5.27 -1.32 -10.82
CA LYS A 167 6.68 -1.44 -11.24
C LYS A 167 7.67 -0.72 -10.35
N GLU A 168 7.26 0.33 -9.64
CA GLU A 168 8.12 0.98 -8.64
C GLU A 168 8.47 0.06 -7.46
N HIS A 169 7.58 -0.89 -7.15
CA HIS A 169 7.71 -1.74 -5.97
C HIS A 169 8.09 -3.20 -6.32
N ILE A 170 7.63 -3.68 -7.47
CA ILE A 170 7.85 -5.04 -7.98
C ILE A 170 8.94 -4.98 -9.04
N ILE A 171 9.96 -5.82 -8.88
CA ILE A 171 11.02 -6.00 -9.86
C ILE A 171 10.58 -7.11 -10.83
N GLY A 172 10.59 -6.80 -12.12
CA GLY A 172 10.22 -7.75 -13.17
C GLY A 172 8.73 -8.07 -13.20
N GLN A 173 8.40 -9.26 -13.69
CA GLN A 173 7.02 -9.82 -13.70
C GLN A 173 6.02 -8.97 -14.50
N GLU A 174 6.46 -8.40 -15.61
CA GLU A 174 5.68 -7.47 -16.45
C GLU A 174 4.34 -8.06 -16.90
N GLY A 175 4.32 -9.31 -17.35
CA GLY A 175 3.09 -10.00 -17.75
C GLY A 175 2.07 -10.14 -16.59
N ALA A 176 2.56 -10.37 -15.38
CA ALA A 176 1.71 -10.45 -14.19
C ALA A 176 1.12 -9.09 -13.82
N ILE A 177 1.95 -8.04 -13.83
CA ILE A 177 1.53 -6.65 -13.56
C ILE A 177 0.47 -6.22 -14.57
N ASN A 178 0.69 -6.45 -15.87
CA ASN A 178 -0.23 -6.07 -16.93
C ASN A 178 -1.58 -6.79 -16.81
N THR A 179 -1.58 -8.07 -16.46
CA THR A 179 -2.80 -8.86 -16.29
C THR A 179 -3.64 -8.35 -15.11
N VAL A 180 -3.01 -8.13 -13.96
CA VAL A 180 -3.66 -7.60 -12.76
C VAL A 180 -4.17 -6.18 -13.01
N ALA A 181 -3.35 -5.31 -13.59
CA ALA A 181 -3.73 -3.93 -13.86
C ALA A 181 -4.88 -3.83 -14.88
N SER A 182 -4.90 -4.69 -15.90
CA SER A 182 -6.00 -4.76 -16.88
C SER A 182 -7.31 -5.22 -16.25
N ALA A 183 -7.27 -6.20 -15.34
CA ALA A 183 -8.46 -6.67 -14.62
C ALA A 183 -9.00 -5.62 -13.62
N ILE A 184 -8.12 -4.97 -12.86
CA ILE A 184 -8.51 -3.88 -11.95
C ILE A 184 -9.09 -2.70 -12.75
N ARG A 185 -8.46 -2.33 -13.87
CA ARG A 185 -8.97 -1.28 -14.76
C ARG A 185 -10.36 -1.59 -15.29
N ARG A 186 -10.65 -2.85 -15.63
CA ARG A 186 -12.00 -3.29 -16.04
C ARG A 186 -13.00 -3.07 -14.91
N LYS A 187 -12.69 -3.53 -13.68
CA LYS A 187 -13.54 -3.34 -12.49
C LYS A 187 -13.80 -1.88 -12.19
N GLU A 188 -12.75 -1.05 -12.15
CA GLU A 188 -12.86 0.39 -11.83
C GLU A 188 -13.69 1.18 -12.86
N ASN A 189 -13.73 0.73 -14.12
CA ASN A 189 -14.49 1.38 -15.18
C ASN A 189 -15.87 0.74 -15.41
N GLY A 190 -16.31 -0.19 -14.54
CA GLY A 190 -17.61 -0.86 -14.65
C GLY A 190 -17.71 -1.88 -15.78
N TRP A 191 -16.59 -2.31 -16.36
CA TRP A 191 -16.53 -3.38 -17.39
C TRP A 191 -16.31 -4.74 -16.74
N TYR A 192 -17.05 -5.02 -15.67
CA TYR A 192 -16.93 -6.23 -14.89
C TYR A 192 -18.30 -6.63 -14.31
N ASP A 193 -18.41 -7.87 -13.86
CA ASP A 193 -19.62 -8.37 -13.22
C ASP A 193 -19.73 -7.84 -11.78
N GLU A 194 -20.69 -6.95 -11.52
CA GLU A 194 -20.90 -6.34 -10.20
C GLU A 194 -21.45 -7.33 -9.15
N GLU A 195 -21.97 -8.49 -9.57
CA GLU A 195 -22.53 -9.48 -8.65
C GLU A 195 -21.47 -10.37 -8.00
N HIS A 196 -20.29 -10.50 -8.62
CA HIS A 196 -19.23 -11.40 -8.18
C HIS A 196 -17.96 -10.61 -7.83
N PRO A 197 -17.17 -11.04 -6.84
CA PRO A 197 -15.92 -10.37 -6.53
C PRO A 197 -14.85 -10.67 -7.58
N LEU A 198 -13.76 -9.88 -7.58
CA LEU A 198 -12.63 -10.10 -8.49
C LEU A 198 -11.65 -11.09 -7.85
N VAL A 199 -11.42 -12.22 -8.49
CA VAL A 199 -10.65 -13.35 -7.98
C VAL A 199 -9.47 -13.66 -8.89
N PHE A 200 -8.26 -13.60 -8.33
CA PHE A 200 -7.01 -13.95 -8.99
C PHE A 200 -6.40 -15.22 -8.40
N LEU A 201 -5.76 -16.03 -9.25
CA LEU A 201 -4.88 -17.12 -8.82
C LEU A 201 -3.46 -16.88 -9.30
N PHE A 202 -2.54 -16.67 -8.36
CA PHE A 202 -1.13 -16.39 -8.59
C PHE A 202 -0.31 -17.68 -8.52
N LEU A 203 0.18 -18.14 -9.66
CA LEU A 203 1.01 -19.34 -9.80
C LEU A 203 2.48 -18.98 -10.00
N GLY A 204 3.37 -19.67 -9.29
CA GLY A 204 4.82 -19.49 -9.41
C GLY A 204 5.55 -19.97 -8.16
N SER A 205 6.88 -19.96 -8.15
CA SER A 205 7.65 -20.41 -6.98
C SER A 205 7.55 -19.44 -5.80
N SER A 206 7.93 -19.94 -4.61
CA SER A 206 7.88 -19.16 -3.38
C SER A 206 8.85 -17.99 -3.44
N GLY A 207 8.44 -16.82 -2.95
CA GLY A 207 9.33 -15.67 -2.83
C GLY A 207 9.50 -14.81 -4.09
N ILE A 208 8.72 -14.99 -5.17
CA ILE A 208 8.78 -14.11 -6.36
C ILE A 208 8.08 -12.74 -6.16
N GLY A 209 7.49 -12.48 -4.98
CA GLY A 209 6.88 -11.18 -4.66
C GLY A 209 5.35 -11.18 -4.60
N LYS A 210 4.74 -12.31 -4.23
CA LYS A 210 3.28 -12.46 -4.10
C LYS A 210 2.66 -11.72 -2.89
N SER A 211 3.39 -10.86 -2.19
CA SER A 211 2.93 -10.17 -0.98
C SER A 211 2.94 -8.65 -1.17
N LEU A 212 1.78 -8.07 -1.44
CA LEU A 212 1.56 -6.62 -1.44
C LEU A 212 1.10 -6.21 -0.03
N SER A 213 1.68 -5.17 0.58
CA SER A 213 1.21 -4.66 1.87
C SER A 213 0.75 -3.21 1.73
N SER A 214 -0.56 -2.97 1.77
CA SER A 214 -1.15 -1.64 1.82
C SER A 214 -2.35 -1.61 2.78
N PHE A 215 -2.81 -0.41 3.17
CA PHE A 215 -4.01 -0.26 4.00
C PHE A 215 -5.23 -0.96 3.35
N GLY A 216 -6.01 -1.70 4.14
CA GLY A 216 -7.08 -2.55 3.62
C GLY A 216 -6.61 -3.90 3.05
N PHE A 217 -5.37 -4.32 3.33
CA PHE A 217 -4.86 -5.63 2.96
C PHE A 217 -5.09 -6.67 4.07
N ILE A 218 -5.80 -7.74 3.75
CA ILE A 218 -6.04 -8.88 4.65
C ILE A 218 -5.17 -10.03 4.14
N ARG A 219 -4.29 -10.58 4.98
CA ARG A 219 -3.50 -11.77 4.65
C ARG A 219 -3.91 -12.93 5.53
N MET A 220 -4.13 -14.09 4.91
CA MET A 220 -4.41 -15.34 5.60
C MET A 220 -3.51 -16.43 5.03
N ASP A 221 -2.78 -17.12 5.90
CA ASP A 221 -1.96 -18.28 5.53
C ASP A 221 -2.86 -19.53 5.53
N MET A 222 -3.03 -20.16 4.37
CA MET A 222 -3.88 -21.34 4.26
C MET A 222 -3.25 -22.60 4.86
N SER A 223 -1.96 -22.55 5.19
CA SER A 223 -1.30 -23.59 5.97
C SER A 223 -1.89 -23.72 7.39
N GLU A 224 -2.47 -22.66 7.94
CA GLU A 224 -3.17 -22.67 9.25
C GLU A 224 -4.59 -23.27 9.18
N PHE A 225 -5.04 -23.68 8.00
CA PHE A 225 -6.37 -24.25 7.76
C PHE A 225 -6.28 -25.61 7.07
N GLN A 226 -5.25 -26.39 7.40
CA GLN A 226 -5.04 -27.75 6.90
C GLN A 226 -6.02 -28.74 7.51
N GLU A 227 -6.39 -28.52 8.78
CA GLU A 227 -7.22 -29.45 9.53
C GLU A 227 -8.69 -29.02 9.59
N LYS A 228 -9.59 -30.01 9.64
CA LYS A 228 -11.05 -29.76 9.62
C LYS A 228 -11.54 -28.86 10.76
N HIS A 229 -10.92 -28.95 11.95
CA HIS A 229 -11.30 -28.16 13.11
C HIS A 229 -10.81 -26.69 13.03
N GLU A 230 -9.80 -26.41 12.20
CA GLU A 230 -9.30 -25.05 11.97
C GLU A 230 -10.18 -24.27 10.99
N VAL A 231 -10.90 -24.97 10.10
CA VAL A 231 -11.89 -24.38 9.18
C VAL A 231 -12.95 -23.57 9.93
N ALA A 232 -13.33 -23.98 11.13
CA ALA A 232 -14.27 -23.23 11.96
C ALA A 232 -13.75 -21.84 12.35
N LYS A 233 -12.42 -21.63 12.45
CA LYS A 233 -11.85 -20.30 12.71
C LYS A 233 -12.03 -19.34 11.52
N PHE A 234 -12.15 -19.88 10.31
CA PHE A 234 -12.26 -19.09 9.08
C PHE A 234 -13.57 -18.28 9.04
N ILE A 235 -14.71 -18.94 9.27
CA ILE A 235 -16.07 -18.33 9.26
C ILE A 235 -16.69 -18.14 10.64
N GLY A 236 -16.17 -18.79 11.67
CA GLY A 236 -16.72 -18.82 13.03
C GLY A 236 -17.30 -20.19 13.39
N SER A 237 -17.13 -20.59 14.65
CA SER A 237 -17.73 -21.81 15.19
C SER A 237 -19.26 -21.74 15.13
N PRO A 238 -19.97 -22.85 14.81
CA PRO A 238 -21.43 -22.88 14.82
C PRO A 238 -22.00 -22.68 16.25
N PRO A 239 -23.30 -22.33 16.38
CA PRO A 239 -23.95 -22.15 17.67
C PRO A 239 -23.80 -23.38 18.57
N GLY A 240 -23.34 -23.17 19.81
CA GLY A 240 -23.14 -24.24 20.80
C GLY A 240 -21.68 -24.71 20.97
N TYR A 241 -20.72 -24.19 20.20
CA TYR A 241 -19.30 -24.49 20.35
C TYR A 241 -18.52 -23.31 20.95
N VAL A 242 -17.38 -23.60 21.60
CA VAL A 242 -16.47 -22.57 22.14
C VAL A 242 -15.97 -21.68 21.00
N GLY A 243 -15.99 -20.36 21.20
CA GLY A 243 -15.60 -19.37 20.18
C GLY A 243 -16.75 -18.89 19.28
N HIS A 244 -17.98 -19.37 19.46
CA HIS A 244 -19.16 -18.88 18.72
C HIS A 244 -19.40 -17.38 18.89
N GLU A 245 -19.11 -16.82 20.08
CA GLU A 245 -19.26 -15.38 20.36
C GLU A 245 -18.29 -14.51 19.57
N GLU A 246 -17.16 -15.06 19.15
CA GLU A 246 -16.14 -14.28 18.50
C GLU A 246 -16.51 -14.04 17.03
N GLY A 247 -17.03 -15.01 16.28
CA GLY A 247 -17.23 -14.92 14.83
C GLY A 247 -15.93 -15.16 14.04
N GLY A 248 -16.04 -15.36 12.73
CA GLY A 248 -14.93 -15.75 11.85
C GLY A 248 -13.81 -14.73 11.71
N GLN A 249 -12.60 -15.21 11.44
CA GLN A 249 -11.44 -14.34 11.19
C GLN A 249 -11.64 -13.53 9.91
N LEU A 250 -12.08 -14.16 8.82
CA LEU A 250 -12.29 -13.48 7.53
C LEU A 250 -13.50 -12.54 7.60
N THR A 251 -14.61 -13.00 8.19
CA THR A 251 -15.86 -12.26 8.29
C THR A 251 -15.69 -10.96 9.09
N LYS A 252 -14.97 -10.99 10.22
CA LYS A 252 -14.64 -9.78 10.99
C LYS A 252 -13.87 -8.74 10.18
N LEU A 253 -12.85 -9.20 9.48
CA LEU A 253 -11.94 -8.31 8.74
C LEU A 253 -12.66 -7.69 7.54
N LEU A 254 -13.46 -8.46 6.81
CA LEU A 254 -14.27 -7.93 5.69
C LEU A 254 -15.41 -7.03 6.16
N LYS A 255 -15.98 -7.28 7.34
CA LYS A 255 -16.96 -6.37 7.93
C LYS A 255 -16.36 -5.01 8.28
N ALA A 256 -15.09 -4.97 8.71
CA ALA A 256 -14.38 -3.73 8.99
C ALA A 256 -13.95 -3.01 7.71
N CYS A 257 -13.59 -3.76 6.67
CA CYS A 257 -13.13 -3.24 5.37
C CYS A 257 -13.73 -4.05 4.21
N PRO A 258 -14.92 -3.69 3.70
CA PRO A 258 -15.59 -4.41 2.61
C PRO A 258 -14.82 -4.36 1.27
N ASN A 259 -14.08 -3.27 1.03
CA ASN A 259 -13.30 -3.06 -0.21
C ASN A 259 -11.83 -3.52 -0.05
N ALA A 260 -11.59 -4.51 0.81
CA ALA A 260 -10.26 -4.99 1.10
C ALA A 260 -9.67 -5.83 -0.05
N VAL A 261 -8.34 -5.84 -0.12
CA VAL A 261 -7.59 -6.82 -0.90
C VAL A 261 -7.26 -8.00 0.02
N VAL A 262 -7.80 -9.17 -0.28
CA VAL A 262 -7.64 -10.38 0.53
C VAL A 262 -6.68 -11.34 -0.13
N LEU A 263 -5.54 -11.61 0.52
CA LEU A 263 -4.55 -12.58 0.10
C LEU A 263 -4.73 -13.90 0.86
N PHE A 264 -5.07 -14.97 0.13
CA PHE A 264 -4.98 -16.35 0.58
C PHE A 264 -3.64 -16.93 0.14
N ASP A 265 -2.70 -17.03 1.09
CA ASP A 265 -1.35 -17.53 0.84
C ASP A 265 -1.34 -19.06 0.85
N GLU A 266 -0.62 -19.69 -0.07
CA GLU A 266 -0.45 -21.15 -0.18
C GLU A 266 -1.78 -21.95 -0.17
N VAL A 267 -2.75 -21.54 -0.99
CA VAL A 267 -4.11 -22.13 -1.04
C VAL A 267 -4.11 -23.63 -1.39
N ASP A 268 -3.03 -24.14 -1.97
CA ASP A 268 -2.85 -25.58 -2.21
C ASP A 268 -2.79 -26.42 -0.92
N LYS A 269 -2.43 -25.81 0.21
CA LYS A 269 -2.39 -26.50 1.50
C LYS A 269 -3.72 -26.48 2.25
N ALA A 270 -4.71 -25.71 1.78
CA ALA A 270 -5.99 -25.56 2.47
C ALA A 270 -6.78 -26.89 2.50
N HIS A 271 -7.51 -27.12 3.59
CA HIS A 271 -8.49 -28.21 3.65
C HIS A 271 -9.60 -28.03 2.60
N PRO A 272 -10.12 -29.10 1.96
CA PRO A 272 -11.19 -29.00 0.95
C PRO A 272 -12.46 -28.27 1.40
N ASP A 273 -12.77 -28.30 2.70
CA ASP A 273 -13.94 -27.58 3.26
C ASP A 273 -13.75 -26.06 3.19
N VAL A 274 -12.51 -25.54 3.30
CA VAL A 274 -12.21 -24.12 3.10
C VAL A 274 -12.50 -23.71 1.66
N LEU A 275 -12.11 -24.55 0.69
CA LEU A 275 -12.40 -24.31 -0.72
C LEU A 275 -13.90 -24.29 -0.99
N THR A 276 -14.72 -25.05 -0.24
CA THR A 276 -16.19 -25.02 -0.35
C THR A 276 -16.74 -23.66 0.06
N ILE A 277 -16.22 -23.10 1.15
CA ILE A 277 -16.63 -21.78 1.64
C ILE A 277 -16.20 -20.70 0.63
N MET A 278 -14.99 -20.82 0.07
CA MET A 278 -14.50 -19.90 -0.96
C MET A 278 -15.34 -19.95 -2.24
N LEU A 279 -15.80 -21.14 -2.66
CA LEU A 279 -16.74 -21.27 -3.79
C LEU A 279 -18.00 -20.43 -3.56
N GLN A 280 -18.64 -20.58 -2.40
CA GLN A 280 -19.83 -19.78 -2.07
C GLN A 280 -19.52 -18.27 -2.10
N LEU A 281 -18.37 -17.87 -1.55
CA LEU A 281 -17.95 -16.47 -1.54
C LEU A 281 -17.75 -15.91 -2.96
N PHE A 282 -17.13 -16.68 -3.85
CA PHE A 282 -16.86 -16.26 -5.23
C PHE A 282 -18.11 -16.30 -6.11
N ASP A 283 -19.11 -17.11 -5.74
CA ASP A 283 -20.38 -17.28 -6.47
C ASP A 283 -21.43 -16.25 -6.05
N GLU A 284 -21.59 -16.03 -4.75
CA GLU A 284 -22.67 -15.18 -4.23
C GLU A 284 -22.18 -13.77 -3.89
N GLY A 285 -20.87 -13.55 -3.91
CA GLY A 285 -20.25 -12.30 -3.43
C GLY A 285 -20.56 -12.01 -1.97
N ARG A 286 -20.91 -13.04 -1.20
CA ARG A 286 -21.39 -12.95 0.18
C ARG A 286 -20.80 -14.06 1.03
N LEU A 287 -20.58 -13.77 2.31
CA LEU A 287 -20.13 -14.75 3.30
C LEU A 287 -21.03 -14.70 4.51
N THR A 288 -21.44 -15.87 5.01
CA THR A 288 -22.25 -15.97 6.24
C THR A 288 -21.39 -16.49 7.38
N ASP A 289 -21.32 -15.73 8.48
CA ASP A 289 -20.61 -16.11 9.70
C ASP A 289 -21.36 -17.26 10.42
N GLY A 290 -20.70 -17.97 11.33
CA GLY A 290 -21.30 -18.96 12.22
C GLY A 290 -22.50 -18.44 13.04
N LYS A 291 -22.61 -17.12 13.24
CA LYS A 291 -23.79 -16.45 13.85
C LYS A 291 -24.99 -16.25 12.90
N GLY A 292 -24.88 -16.65 11.63
CA GLY A 292 -25.91 -16.41 10.61
C GLY A 292 -25.93 -14.97 10.06
N LYS A 293 -24.90 -14.16 10.35
CA LYS A 293 -24.77 -12.82 9.80
C LYS A 293 -24.09 -12.86 8.44
N THR A 294 -24.78 -12.38 7.41
CA THR A 294 -24.25 -12.26 6.04
C THR A 294 -23.49 -10.95 5.86
N ILE A 295 -22.36 -11.02 5.17
CA ILE A 295 -21.49 -9.90 4.80
C ILE A 295 -21.37 -9.88 3.28
N GLU A 296 -21.59 -8.71 2.68
CA GLU A 296 -21.39 -8.49 1.24
C GLU A 296 -19.92 -8.16 0.96
N CYS A 297 -19.33 -8.86 0.00
CA CYS A 297 -17.90 -8.83 -0.32
C CYS A 297 -17.64 -8.60 -1.82
N LYS A 298 -18.64 -8.12 -2.58
CA LYS A 298 -18.56 -7.90 -4.04
C LYS A 298 -17.44 -6.93 -4.45
N ASP A 299 -17.22 -5.91 -3.63
CA ASP A 299 -16.19 -4.91 -3.88
C ASP A 299 -14.77 -5.37 -3.53
N ALA A 300 -14.63 -6.44 -2.75
CA ALA A 300 -13.32 -6.99 -2.39
C ALA A 300 -12.59 -7.57 -3.62
N ILE A 301 -11.25 -7.62 -3.51
CA ILE A 301 -10.38 -8.29 -4.48
C ILE A 301 -9.71 -9.46 -3.77
N PHE A 302 -9.94 -10.67 -4.25
CA PHE A 302 -9.35 -11.88 -3.72
C PHE A 302 -8.15 -12.30 -4.56
N ILE A 303 -7.02 -12.51 -3.90
CA ILE A 303 -5.79 -13.01 -4.50
C ILE A 303 -5.47 -14.32 -3.80
N MET A 304 -5.45 -15.40 -4.54
CA MET A 304 -4.98 -16.70 -4.07
C MET A 304 -3.58 -16.92 -4.59
N THR A 305 -2.68 -17.48 -3.79
CA THR A 305 -1.37 -17.89 -4.26
C THR A 305 -1.23 -19.40 -4.16
N SER A 306 -0.59 -19.99 -5.15
CA SER A 306 -0.24 -21.41 -5.11
C SER A 306 1.13 -21.66 -5.73
N ASN A 307 1.81 -22.66 -5.19
CA ASN A 307 3.06 -23.16 -5.73
C ASN A 307 2.84 -24.37 -6.68
N VAL A 308 1.59 -24.76 -6.91
CA VAL A 308 1.21 -25.81 -7.86
C VAL A 308 1.64 -25.42 -9.28
N ALA A 309 2.16 -26.40 -10.02
CA ALA A 309 2.70 -26.26 -11.37
C ALA A 309 3.92 -25.31 -11.50
N SER A 310 4.55 -24.93 -10.38
CA SER A 310 5.66 -23.98 -10.39
C SER A 310 6.90 -24.51 -11.12
N GLU A 311 7.15 -25.82 -11.06
CA GLU A 311 8.29 -26.45 -11.73
C GLU A 311 8.10 -26.43 -13.25
N GLU A 312 6.92 -26.79 -13.74
CA GLU A 312 6.57 -26.80 -15.16
C GLU A 312 6.63 -25.38 -15.75
N ILE A 313 6.11 -24.39 -15.01
CA ILE A 313 6.19 -22.97 -15.38
C ILE A 313 7.66 -22.54 -15.51
N ALA A 314 8.50 -22.92 -14.53
CA ALA A 314 9.91 -22.56 -14.54
C ALA A 314 10.68 -23.22 -15.70
N GLN A 315 10.45 -24.53 -15.93
CA GLN A 315 11.09 -25.27 -17.02
C GLN A 315 10.69 -24.70 -18.39
N HIS A 316 9.40 -24.41 -18.61
CA HIS A 316 8.93 -23.81 -19.85
C HIS A 316 9.53 -22.42 -20.10
N ALA A 317 9.66 -21.60 -19.04
CA ALA A 317 10.29 -20.28 -19.13
C ALA A 317 11.78 -20.39 -19.49
N LEU A 318 12.52 -21.32 -18.88
CA LEU A 318 13.94 -21.56 -19.15
C LEU A 318 14.19 -22.08 -20.58
N GLN A 319 13.39 -23.04 -21.04
CA GLN A 319 13.48 -23.56 -22.41
C GLN A 319 13.27 -22.46 -23.44
N ARG A 320 12.28 -21.58 -23.20
CA ARG A 320 12.00 -20.46 -24.10
C ARG A 320 13.14 -19.45 -24.09
N ASN A 321 13.68 -19.08 -22.93
CA ASN A 321 14.85 -18.20 -22.82
C ASN A 321 16.07 -18.76 -23.55
N ALA A 322 16.34 -20.06 -23.44
CA ALA A 322 17.42 -20.71 -24.15
C ALA A 322 17.23 -20.63 -25.69
N LEU A 323 16.00 -20.84 -26.16
CA LEU A 323 15.66 -20.71 -27.58
C LEU A 323 15.75 -19.25 -28.07
N THR A 324 15.37 -18.25 -27.26
CA THR A 324 15.54 -16.84 -27.61
C THR A 324 17.02 -16.47 -27.70
N CYS A 325 17.84 -16.92 -26.75
CA CYS A 325 19.29 -16.72 -26.79
C CYS A 325 19.94 -17.36 -28.03
N LEU A 326 19.52 -18.57 -28.42
CA LEU A 326 19.99 -19.22 -29.65
C LEU A 326 19.60 -18.43 -30.90
N ARG A 327 18.37 -17.88 -30.96
CA ARG A 327 17.91 -17.05 -32.08
C ARG A 327 18.66 -15.71 -32.20
N ILE A 328 19.02 -15.09 -31.07
CA ILE A 328 19.82 -13.85 -31.04
C ILE A 328 21.23 -14.09 -31.59
N CYS A 329 21.80 -15.28 -31.40
CA CYS A 329 23.10 -15.64 -31.97
C CYS A 329 23.08 -15.82 -33.50
N GLU A 330 21.92 -16.05 -34.12
CA GLU A 330 21.80 -16.27 -35.57
C GLU A 330 21.36 -15.02 -36.36
N HIS A 331 20.66 -14.05 -35.73
CA HIS A 331 20.21 -12.82 -36.40
C HIS A 331 20.50 -11.57 -35.55
N ILE A 332 21.46 -10.76 -36.00
CA ILE A 332 21.99 -9.57 -35.31
C ILE A 332 21.03 -8.34 -35.37
N ASP A 333 20.01 -8.35 -36.24
CA ASP A 333 19.23 -7.13 -36.54
C ASP A 333 17.92 -6.94 -35.74
N ASP A 334 17.47 -7.90 -34.94
CA ASP A 334 16.17 -7.83 -34.22
C ASP A 334 16.30 -7.58 -32.69
N VAL A 335 17.26 -6.75 -32.27
CA VAL A 335 17.58 -6.52 -30.85
C VAL A 335 16.60 -5.56 -30.12
N GLN A 336 15.53 -5.09 -30.76
CA GLN A 336 14.66 -4.03 -30.20
C GLN A 336 13.26 -4.44 -29.74
N LYS A 337 12.95 -5.73 -29.61
CA LYS A 337 11.76 -6.14 -28.85
C LYS A 337 12.18 -7.01 -27.68
N SER A 338 12.05 -6.46 -26.47
CA SER A 338 11.81 -7.27 -25.30
C SER A 338 10.50 -8.02 -25.56
N ASP A 339 10.60 -9.20 -26.15
CA ASP A 339 9.47 -10.12 -26.26
C ASP A 339 9.06 -10.44 -24.83
N ASP A 340 7.99 -9.79 -24.35
CA ASP A 340 7.34 -10.13 -23.09
C ASP A 340 7.11 -11.65 -23.13
N ILE A 341 7.74 -12.36 -22.19
CA ILE A 341 7.66 -13.82 -22.13
C ILE A 341 6.25 -14.16 -21.62
N GLU A 342 5.26 -14.12 -22.49
CA GLU A 342 3.93 -14.58 -22.16
C GLU A 342 3.85 -16.10 -22.30
N ILE A 343 3.25 -16.74 -21.29
CA ILE A 343 2.98 -18.16 -21.33
C ILE A 343 1.97 -18.44 -22.46
N SER A 344 2.34 -19.32 -23.38
CA SER A 344 1.50 -19.67 -24.53
C SER A 344 0.15 -20.25 -24.10
N ARG A 345 -0.92 -19.92 -24.82
CA ARG A 345 -2.27 -20.45 -24.56
C ARG A 345 -2.29 -21.98 -24.55
N HIS A 346 -1.54 -22.61 -25.46
CA HIS A 346 -1.43 -24.06 -25.52
C HIS A 346 -0.90 -24.64 -24.21
N PHE A 347 0.19 -24.11 -23.66
CA PHE A 347 0.77 -24.57 -22.39
C PHE A 347 -0.19 -24.39 -21.20
N LYS A 348 -0.92 -23.26 -21.15
CA LYS A 348 -1.95 -23.03 -20.11
C LYS A 348 -3.02 -24.12 -20.13
N GLU A 349 -3.51 -24.48 -21.31
CA GLU A 349 -4.60 -25.45 -21.48
C GLU A 349 -4.14 -26.91 -21.36
N SER A 350 -2.97 -27.26 -21.91
CA SER A 350 -2.50 -28.65 -21.99
C SER A 350 -1.70 -29.12 -20.79
N VAL A 351 -1.00 -28.22 -20.09
CA VAL A 351 -0.13 -28.58 -18.95
C VAL A 351 -0.70 -28.06 -17.65
N ILE A 352 -0.92 -26.75 -17.53
CA ILE A 352 -1.29 -26.14 -16.26
C ILE A 352 -2.71 -26.54 -15.82
N ARG A 353 -3.69 -26.44 -16.73
CA ARG A 353 -5.09 -26.69 -16.37
C ARG A 353 -5.32 -28.11 -15.85
N PRO A 354 -4.76 -29.19 -16.44
CA PRO A 354 -4.85 -30.53 -15.87
C PRO A 354 -4.26 -30.66 -14.45
N ILE A 355 -3.10 -30.04 -14.20
CA ILE A 355 -2.44 -30.07 -12.88
C ILE A 355 -3.34 -29.39 -11.83
N LEU A 356 -3.87 -28.21 -12.14
CA LEU A 356 -4.79 -27.49 -11.24
C LEU A 356 -6.06 -28.30 -10.97
N LYS A 357 -6.65 -28.93 -12.01
CA LYS A 357 -7.84 -29.77 -11.86
C LYS A 357 -7.57 -30.96 -10.93
N ALA A 358 -6.44 -31.65 -11.12
CA ALA A 358 -6.04 -32.77 -10.29
C ALA A 358 -5.81 -32.36 -8.83
N HIS A 359 -5.22 -31.18 -8.62
CA HIS A 359 -4.92 -30.66 -7.30
C HIS A 359 -6.18 -30.25 -6.52
N PHE A 360 -6.98 -29.32 -7.07
CA PHE A 360 -8.17 -28.80 -6.38
C PHE A 360 -9.36 -29.77 -6.38
N ARG A 361 -9.34 -30.80 -7.24
CA ARG A 361 -10.38 -31.85 -7.38
C ARG A 361 -11.81 -31.32 -7.61
N ARG A 362 -11.95 -30.04 -7.93
CA ARG A 362 -13.22 -29.32 -8.12
C ARG A 362 -13.07 -28.39 -9.30
N ASP A 363 -13.60 -28.81 -10.44
CA ASP A 363 -13.49 -28.03 -11.68
C ASP A 363 -14.27 -26.70 -11.59
N GLU A 364 -15.35 -26.69 -10.80
CA GLU A 364 -16.15 -25.50 -10.48
C GLU A 364 -15.30 -24.38 -9.88
N PHE A 365 -14.34 -24.71 -9.01
CA PHE A 365 -13.46 -23.72 -8.37
C PHE A 365 -12.62 -22.97 -9.38
N LEU A 366 -12.08 -23.67 -10.39
CA LEU A 366 -11.32 -23.04 -11.45
C LEU A 366 -12.20 -22.15 -12.35
N GLY A 367 -13.48 -22.48 -12.50
CA GLY A 367 -14.44 -21.68 -13.25
C GLY A 367 -14.78 -20.34 -12.60
N ARG A 368 -14.53 -20.17 -11.29
CA ARG A 368 -14.81 -18.94 -10.53
C ARG A 368 -13.62 -17.99 -10.43
N ILE A 369 -12.45 -18.42 -10.88
CA ILE A 369 -11.27 -17.57 -10.96
C ILE A 369 -11.35 -16.73 -12.23
N ASN A 370 -11.28 -15.41 -12.09
CA ASN A 370 -11.36 -14.51 -13.23
C ASN A 370 -10.10 -14.55 -14.08
N GLU A 371 -8.93 -14.49 -13.43
CA GLU A 371 -7.65 -14.45 -14.11
C GLU A 371 -6.61 -15.29 -13.35
N ILE A 372 -5.92 -16.17 -14.07
CA ILE A 372 -4.75 -16.89 -13.55
C ILE A 372 -3.51 -16.11 -13.97
N VAL A 373 -2.76 -15.66 -12.98
CA VAL A 373 -1.57 -14.83 -13.13
C VAL A 373 -0.33 -15.70 -12.91
N TYR A 374 0.57 -15.68 -13.88
CA TYR A 374 1.77 -16.52 -13.88
C TYR A 374 3.00 -15.70 -13.54
N PHE A 375 3.71 -16.12 -12.51
CA PHE A 375 4.97 -15.54 -12.08
C PHE A 375 6.11 -16.41 -12.61
N LEU A 376 6.99 -15.78 -13.39
CA LEU A 376 8.09 -16.45 -14.07
C LEU A 376 9.36 -16.38 -13.23
N PRO A 377 10.32 -17.30 -13.42
CA PRO A 377 11.64 -17.16 -12.84
C PRO A 377 12.29 -15.84 -13.27
N PHE A 378 13.05 -15.22 -12.36
CA PHE A 378 13.75 -13.98 -12.66
C PHE A 378 14.83 -14.20 -13.72
N CYS A 379 14.93 -13.28 -14.68
CA CYS A 379 16.05 -13.21 -15.60
C CYS A 379 17.28 -12.56 -14.96
N HIS A 380 18.44 -12.67 -15.62
CA HIS A 380 19.70 -12.16 -15.06
C HIS A 380 19.65 -10.67 -14.69
N SER A 381 19.08 -9.82 -15.55
CA SER A 381 18.95 -8.39 -15.28
C SER A 381 18.05 -8.09 -14.07
N GLU A 382 16.95 -8.82 -13.90
CA GLU A 382 16.07 -8.72 -12.74
C GLU A 382 16.76 -9.20 -11.46
N LEU A 383 17.56 -10.27 -11.54
CA LEU A 383 18.37 -10.75 -10.41
C LEU A 383 19.38 -9.69 -9.96
N LEU A 384 20.07 -9.02 -10.89
CA LEU A 384 20.99 -7.92 -10.55
C LEU A 384 20.28 -6.76 -9.85
N GLN A 385 19.06 -6.40 -10.30
CA GLN A 385 18.24 -5.38 -9.64
C GLN A 385 17.83 -5.81 -8.23
N LEU A 386 17.46 -7.07 -8.05
CA LEU A 386 17.09 -7.64 -6.76
C LEU A 386 18.26 -7.64 -5.78
N VAL A 387 19.44 -8.11 -6.21
CA VAL A 387 20.68 -8.07 -5.42
C VAL A 387 21.02 -6.64 -5.03
N SER A 388 20.96 -5.70 -5.97
CA SER A 388 21.20 -4.28 -5.70
C SER A 388 20.22 -3.71 -4.67
N LYS A 389 18.93 -4.07 -4.74
CA LYS A 389 17.91 -3.66 -3.77
C LYS A 389 18.22 -4.18 -2.36
N GLU A 390 18.61 -5.45 -2.24
CA GLU A 390 19.00 -6.05 -0.95
C GLU A 390 20.29 -5.46 -0.38
N LEU A 391 21.31 -5.24 -1.21
CA LEU A 391 22.55 -4.55 -0.78
C LEU A 391 22.26 -3.13 -0.29
N ASN A 392 21.40 -2.38 -1.00
CA ASN A 392 20.97 -1.05 -0.57
C ASN A 392 20.21 -1.06 0.76
N PHE A 393 19.40 -2.09 1.02
CA PHE A 393 18.73 -2.27 2.31
C PHE A 393 19.75 -2.42 3.45
N TRP A 394 20.75 -3.28 3.27
CA TRP A 394 21.81 -3.48 4.26
C TRP A 394 22.75 -2.26 4.36
N ALA A 395 23.03 -1.56 3.27
CA ALA A 395 23.80 -0.31 3.26
C ALA A 395 23.16 0.78 4.12
N LYS A 396 21.84 0.97 4.00
CA LYS A 396 21.08 1.91 4.84
C LYS A 396 21.15 1.51 6.32
N LYS A 397 21.00 0.22 6.63
CA LYS A 397 21.05 -0.30 8.01
C LYS A 397 22.44 -0.16 8.63
N ALA A 398 23.50 -0.42 7.85
CA ALA A 398 24.89 -0.25 8.27
C ALA A 398 25.20 1.22 8.57
N LYS A 399 24.77 2.14 7.70
CA LYS A 399 24.95 3.58 7.91
C LYS A 399 24.22 4.09 9.15
N GLN A 400 22.97 3.67 9.36
CA GLN A 400 22.18 4.13 10.50
C GLN A 400 22.68 3.62 11.86
N ARG A 401 23.17 2.38 11.92
CA ARG A 401 23.56 1.74 13.20
C ARG A 401 25.04 1.87 13.53
N HIS A 402 25.90 1.88 12.52
CA HIS A 402 27.35 1.78 12.70
C HIS A 402 28.13 2.91 12.02
N ASP A 403 27.44 3.84 11.33
CA ASP A 403 28.05 4.93 10.55
C ASP A 403 29.05 4.41 9.50
N ILE A 404 28.69 3.31 8.84
CA ILE A 404 29.51 2.68 7.80
C ILE A 404 28.85 2.94 6.44
N THR A 405 29.63 3.43 5.49
CA THR A 405 29.18 3.60 4.09
C THR A 405 29.62 2.39 3.27
N LEU A 406 28.66 1.72 2.62
CA LEU A 406 28.94 0.54 1.78
C LEU A 406 28.93 0.93 0.29
N GLU A 407 29.97 0.51 -0.43
CA GLU A 407 30.13 0.63 -1.87
C GLU A 407 30.42 -0.75 -2.48
N TRP A 408 30.02 -1.00 -3.73
CA TRP A 408 30.26 -2.29 -4.39
C TRP A 408 30.44 -2.14 -5.89
N ASP A 409 31.25 -3.04 -6.45
CA ASP A 409 31.50 -3.12 -7.89
C ASP A 409 30.47 -4.02 -8.61
N ARG A 410 30.28 -3.81 -9.92
CA ARG A 410 29.35 -4.61 -10.73
C ARG A 410 29.59 -6.13 -10.64
N PRO A 411 30.83 -6.66 -10.63
CA PRO A 411 31.07 -8.09 -10.48
C PRO A 411 30.51 -8.69 -9.18
N VAL A 412 30.38 -7.89 -8.12
CA VAL A 412 29.76 -8.34 -6.85
C VAL A 412 28.29 -8.67 -7.07
N LEU A 413 27.60 -7.89 -7.90
CA LEU A 413 26.21 -8.14 -8.24
C LEU A 413 26.07 -9.46 -9.02
N ASP A 414 26.92 -9.69 -10.01
CA ASP A 414 26.91 -10.94 -10.80
C ASP A 414 27.26 -12.16 -9.93
N LEU A 415 28.22 -12.03 -9.01
CA LEU A 415 28.58 -13.09 -8.06
C LEU A 415 27.41 -13.50 -7.16
N LEU A 416 26.74 -12.50 -6.57
CA LEU A 416 25.62 -12.74 -5.66
C LEU A 416 24.37 -13.24 -6.42
N ALA A 417 24.17 -12.78 -7.66
CA ALA A 417 23.12 -13.29 -8.54
C ALA A 417 23.30 -14.79 -8.86
N GLY A 418 24.55 -15.28 -8.90
CA GLY A 418 24.87 -16.71 -9.06
C GLY A 418 24.36 -17.60 -7.93
N GLY A 419 24.05 -17.05 -6.75
CA GLY A 419 23.41 -17.78 -5.65
C GLY A 419 21.90 -17.95 -5.79
N TYR A 420 21.31 -17.53 -6.91
CA TYR A 420 19.87 -17.67 -7.16
C TYR A 420 19.45 -19.14 -7.26
N ASN A 421 18.42 -19.50 -6.49
CA ASN A 421 17.76 -20.79 -6.59
C ASN A 421 16.29 -20.60 -6.98
N MET A 422 15.90 -21.18 -8.12
CA MET A 422 14.56 -21.05 -8.69
C MET A 422 13.43 -21.54 -7.78
N HIS A 423 13.67 -22.57 -6.95
CA HIS A 423 12.66 -23.11 -6.04
C HIS A 423 12.34 -22.15 -4.89
N TYR A 424 13.32 -21.37 -4.45
CA TYR A 424 13.20 -20.42 -3.33
C TYR A 424 13.02 -18.97 -3.79
N GLY A 425 13.03 -18.71 -5.10
CA GLY A 425 12.81 -17.39 -5.69
C GLY A 425 13.75 -16.32 -5.12
N ALA A 426 13.23 -15.10 -4.90
CA ALA A 426 14.02 -13.99 -4.37
C ALA A 426 14.58 -14.21 -2.95
N ARG A 427 14.02 -15.17 -2.18
CA ARG A 427 14.53 -15.49 -0.84
C ARG A 427 15.95 -16.05 -0.90
N SER A 428 16.30 -16.78 -1.96
CA SER A 428 17.66 -17.29 -2.16
C SER A 428 18.69 -16.15 -2.22
N ILE A 429 18.38 -15.06 -2.93
CA ILE A 429 19.24 -13.87 -3.01
C ILE A 429 19.41 -13.19 -1.65
N LYS A 430 18.32 -13.06 -0.88
CA LYS A 430 18.40 -12.51 0.49
C LYS A 430 19.37 -13.32 1.35
N HIS A 431 19.20 -14.64 1.35
CA HIS A 431 20.08 -15.54 2.09
C HIS A 431 21.52 -15.50 1.58
N GLU A 432 21.74 -15.37 0.28
CA GLU A 432 23.10 -15.30 -0.28
C GLU A 432 23.81 -14.00 0.11
N VAL A 433 23.10 -12.87 0.07
CA VAL A 433 23.61 -11.56 0.54
C VAL A 433 23.90 -11.62 2.04
N GLU A 434 22.99 -12.17 2.85
CA GLU A 434 23.23 -12.35 4.28
C GLU A 434 24.44 -13.23 4.55
N ARG A 435 24.53 -14.37 3.87
CA ARG A 435 25.59 -15.36 4.06
C ARG A 435 26.96 -14.84 3.66
N ARG A 436 27.08 -14.17 2.50
CA ARG A 436 28.39 -13.73 1.96
C ARG A 436 28.79 -12.34 2.40
N VAL A 437 27.85 -11.41 2.55
CA VAL A 437 28.15 -10.00 2.85
C VAL A 437 27.92 -9.71 4.32
N VAL A 438 26.71 -9.96 4.83
CA VAL A 438 26.35 -9.56 6.20
C VAL A 438 27.15 -10.33 7.24
N ASN A 439 27.36 -11.63 7.05
CA ASN A 439 28.18 -12.43 7.98
C ASN A 439 29.64 -11.94 8.02
N GLN A 440 30.22 -11.59 6.86
CA GLN A 440 31.59 -11.05 6.83
C GLN A 440 31.66 -9.66 7.49
N LEU A 441 30.67 -8.80 7.25
CA LEU A 441 30.57 -7.50 7.92
C LEU A 441 30.44 -7.65 9.44
N ALA A 442 29.62 -8.61 9.90
CA ALA A 442 29.44 -8.89 11.32
C ALA A 442 30.74 -9.39 11.96
N ALA A 443 31.45 -10.32 11.31
CA ALA A 443 32.73 -10.83 11.78
C ALA A 443 33.82 -9.74 11.81
N ALA A 444 33.88 -8.88 10.79
CA ALA A 444 34.83 -7.76 10.74
C ALA A 444 34.54 -6.72 11.84
N TYR A 445 33.26 -6.49 12.15
CA TYR A 445 32.84 -5.61 13.23
C TYR A 445 33.21 -6.18 14.61
N GLU A 446 33.00 -7.48 14.83
CA GLU A 446 33.36 -8.16 16.08
C GLU A 446 34.88 -8.17 16.34
N GLN A 447 35.69 -8.27 15.28
CA GLN A 447 37.15 -8.19 15.35
C GLN A 447 37.70 -6.76 15.45
N GLU A 448 36.82 -5.75 15.64
CA GLU A 448 37.17 -4.32 15.71
C GLU A 448 37.97 -3.80 14.50
N LEU A 449 37.82 -4.46 13.34
CA LEU A 449 38.56 -4.09 12.12
C LEU A 449 37.93 -2.89 11.38
N LEU A 450 36.74 -2.46 11.81
CA LEU A 450 35.93 -1.43 11.18
C LEU A 450 35.96 -0.12 11.98
N PRO A 451 36.75 0.89 11.58
CA PRO A 451 36.71 2.19 12.24
C PRO A 451 35.35 2.89 12.03
N LYS A 452 34.96 3.74 12.99
CA LYS A 452 33.72 4.54 12.90
C LYS A 452 33.81 5.52 11.73
N GLY A 453 32.72 5.68 10.97
CA GLY A 453 32.69 6.57 9.81
C GLY A 453 33.36 6.01 8.55
N CYS A 454 33.74 4.72 8.53
CA CYS A 454 34.50 4.16 7.41
C CYS A 454 33.65 3.90 6.15
N THR A 455 34.32 3.95 5.00
CA THR A 455 33.77 3.49 3.73
C THR A 455 34.32 2.11 3.42
N LEU A 456 33.42 1.14 3.27
CA LEU A 456 33.72 -0.24 2.92
C LEU A 456 33.36 -0.50 1.47
N ARG A 457 34.33 -0.97 0.68
CA ARG A 457 34.12 -1.41 -0.70
C ARG A 457 34.10 -2.93 -0.79
N LEU A 458 33.06 -3.47 -1.43
CA LEU A 458 32.93 -4.88 -1.79
C LEU A 458 33.55 -5.09 -3.18
N SER A 459 34.51 -6.01 -3.29
CA SER A 459 35.14 -6.40 -4.55
C SER A 459 35.13 -7.93 -4.71
N VAL A 460 35.21 -8.41 -5.95
CA VAL A 460 35.33 -9.85 -6.26
C VAL A 460 36.76 -10.17 -6.61
N GLN A 461 37.31 -11.21 -6.01
CA GLN A 461 38.57 -11.79 -6.44
C GLN A 461 38.31 -13.06 -7.25
N SER A 462 38.82 -13.08 -8.48
CA SER A 462 39.05 -14.33 -9.19
C SER A 462 40.36 -14.91 -8.69
N GLU A 463 40.32 -15.96 -7.88
CA GLU A 463 41.52 -16.77 -7.65
C GLU A 463 41.87 -17.49 -8.96
N GLY A 464 43.14 -17.39 -9.36
CA GLY A 464 43.59 -17.81 -10.69
C GLY A 464 43.44 -19.32 -10.92
N GLN A 465 42.96 -19.68 -12.12
CA GLN A 465 43.27 -20.91 -12.87
C GLN A 465 43.29 -22.26 -12.14
N GLU A 466 42.41 -22.49 -11.15
CA GLU A 466 42.01 -23.86 -10.78
C GLU A 466 40.56 -24.09 -11.19
N GLU A 467 40.33 -25.04 -12.11
CA GLU A 467 39.01 -25.46 -12.57
C GLU A 467 38.19 -25.96 -11.37
N GLY A 468 37.41 -25.07 -10.75
CA GLY A 468 36.53 -25.38 -9.63
C GLY A 468 36.54 -24.38 -8.46
N SER A 469 37.45 -23.40 -8.42
CA SER A 469 37.46 -22.41 -7.33
C SER A 469 36.30 -21.41 -7.47
N MET A 470 35.46 -21.33 -6.43
CA MET A 470 34.33 -20.41 -6.37
C MET A 470 34.84 -18.98 -6.13
N PRO A 471 34.46 -18.00 -6.98
CA PRO A 471 34.86 -16.60 -6.77
C PRO A 471 34.50 -16.11 -5.36
N SER A 472 35.48 -15.52 -4.68
CA SER A 472 35.36 -15.09 -3.30
C SER A 472 35.11 -13.58 -3.20
N LEU A 473 34.31 -13.20 -2.20
CA LEU A 473 33.97 -11.81 -1.91
C LEU A 473 34.98 -11.22 -0.93
N ARG A 474 35.50 -10.04 -1.25
CA ARG A 474 36.47 -9.30 -0.44
C ARG A 474 35.90 -7.98 0.06
N LEU A 475 36.32 -7.60 1.26
CA LEU A 475 36.01 -6.33 1.90
C LEU A 475 37.28 -5.49 2.01
N GLU A 476 37.24 -4.28 1.46
CA GLU A 476 38.33 -3.30 1.51
C GLU A 476 37.85 -2.05 2.23
N VAL A 477 38.59 -1.60 3.26
CA VAL A 477 38.36 -0.29 3.87
C VAL A 477 39.03 0.77 3.01
N VAL A 478 38.28 1.78 2.60
CA VAL A 478 38.79 2.96 1.90
C VAL A 478 39.05 4.05 2.94
N GLY A 479 40.32 4.39 3.16
CA GLY A 479 40.73 5.51 4.02
C GLY A 479 40.48 6.87 3.37
N GLU A 480 40.55 7.95 4.16
CA GLU A 480 40.35 9.33 3.70
C GLU A 480 41.31 9.72 2.56
N ASP A 481 42.51 9.11 2.51
CA ASP A 481 43.52 9.30 1.47
C ASP A 481 43.31 8.43 0.21
N SER A 482 42.13 7.82 0.03
CA SER A 482 41.85 6.79 -1.00
C SER A 482 42.73 5.53 -0.91
N SER A 483 43.53 5.38 0.15
CA SER A 483 44.32 4.18 0.42
C SER A 483 43.40 3.02 0.79
N ARG A 484 43.59 1.86 0.15
CA ARG A 484 42.76 0.67 0.36
C ARG A 484 43.47 -0.29 1.31
N ARG A 485 42.82 -0.62 2.43
CA ARG A 485 43.28 -1.64 3.36
C ARG A 485 42.39 -2.86 3.26
N MET A 486 42.97 -3.99 2.86
CA MET A 486 42.26 -5.27 2.87
C MET A 486 41.95 -5.71 4.30
N LEU A 487 40.75 -6.24 4.50
CA LEU A 487 40.35 -6.85 5.76
C LEU A 487 40.65 -8.35 5.75
N ASP A 488 41.64 -8.76 6.55
CA ASP A 488 41.89 -10.17 6.85
C ASP A 488 40.94 -10.63 7.95
N ILE A 489 39.73 -11.02 7.58
CA ILE A 489 38.72 -11.55 8.50
C ILE A 489 39.12 -12.98 8.85
N ARG A 490 39.57 -13.19 10.09
CA ARG A 490 39.90 -14.53 10.57
C ARG A 490 38.62 -15.33 10.86
N PRO A 491 38.58 -16.64 10.61
CA PRO A 491 37.48 -17.47 11.10
C PRO A 491 37.40 -17.39 12.64
N PRO A 492 36.21 -17.57 13.23
CA PRO A 492 36.04 -17.50 14.69
C PRO A 492 36.99 -18.47 15.38
N LEU A 493 37.58 -18.04 16.50
CA LEU A 493 38.45 -18.87 17.32
C LEU A 493 37.67 -20.09 17.80
N ASN A 494 38.18 -21.29 17.53
CA ASN A 494 37.60 -22.53 18.04
C ASN A 494 37.79 -22.55 19.57
N PRO A 495 36.77 -22.87 20.39
CA PRO A 495 36.84 -22.77 21.85
C PRO A 495 37.80 -23.76 22.53
N ASP A 496 38.51 -24.60 21.76
CA ASP A 496 39.47 -25.60 22.26
C ASP A 496 40.93 -25.09 22.32
N HIS A 497 41.16 -23.78 22.43
CA HIS A 497 42.50 -23.20 22.64
C HIS A 497 42.57 -22.20 23.79
#